data_AF-A0A077ZJ23-F1
#
_entry.id   AF-A0A077ZJ23-F1
#
_cell.length_a   1.000
_cell.length_b   1.000
_cell.length_c   1.000
_cell.angle_alpha   90.00
_cell.angle_beta   90.00
_cell.angle_gamma   90.00
#
_symmetry.space_group_name_H-M   'P 1'
#
loop_
_entity.id
_entity.type
_entity.pdbx_description
1 polymer ?
#
loop_
_entity_poly.entity_id
_entity_poly.type
_entity_poly.pdbx_seq_one_letter_code
_entity_poly.pdbx_strand_id
1 'polypeptide(L)'
;MDQLFVDGANTSHWCLDLKSFSSERVLGILGIHIGLSCANITLQGSTEKNSHEFMNYNERIYFTDVKTIHRNLLDSLHKGLPYPIITVIEYLAAEKAGFIWGRAYRLAGYYTDFLLW
;
A
#
# COMPACT_ATOMS: atom_id res chain seq x y z
N MET A 1 5.15 19.70 0.82
CA MET A 1 4.32 20.65 0.08
C MET A 1 3.19 19.91 -0.60
N ASP A 2 2.28 19.16 0.01
CA ASP A 2 2.07 18.58 1.32
C ASP A 2 1.31 17.28 1.01
N GLN A 3 1.67 16.16 1.62
CA GLN A 3 0.86 14.96 1.46
C GLN A 3 -0.46 15.23 2.18
N LEU A 4 -1.42 15.85 1.48
CA LEU A 4 -2.78 15.95 1.97
C LEU A 4 -3.30 14.53 2.02
N PHE A 5 -3.30 14.08 3.25
CA PHE A 5 -3.57 12.74 3.63
C PHE A 5 -5.07 12.64 3.84
N VAL A 6 -5.79 12.08 2.87
CA VAL A 6 -7.25 12.17 2.81
C VAL A 6 -7.89 11.16 3.76
N ASP A 7 -7.37 9.93 3.78
CA ASP A 7 -7.90 8.87 4.63
C ASP A 7 -6.86 7.78 4.88
N GLY A 8 -6.68 7.40 6.15
CA GLY A 8 -5.68 6.44 6.57
C GLY A 8 -6.25 5.45 7.56
N ALA A 9 -5.96 4.18 7.31
CA ALA A 9 -6.38 3.09 8.15
C ALA A 9 -5.13 2.42 8.72
N ASN A 10 -5.01 2.42 10.05
CA ASN A 10 -4.14 1.49 10.74
C ASN A 10 -4.94 0.26 11.12
N THR A 11 -4.32 -0.89 10.94
CA THR A 11 -4.86 -2.14 11.42
C THR A 11 -4.35 -2.38 12.85
N SER A 12 -5.12 -3.06 13.70
CA SER A 12 -4.65 -3.51 15.03
C SER A 12 -3.51 -4.54 14.89
N HIS A 13 -3.15 -5.29 15.93
CA HIS A 13 -2.12 -6.31 15.78
C HIS A 13 -2.64 -7.45 14.87
N TRP A 14 -2.09 -7.60 13.66
CA TRP A 14 -2.46 -8.66 12.72
C TRP A 14 -1.34 -9.68 12.58
N CYS A 15 -1.73 -10.95 12.57
CA CYS A 15 -0.88 -12.06 12.19
C CYS A 15 -0.94 -12.18 10.65
N LEU A 16 0.13 -11.74 9.99
CA LEU A 16 0.22 -11.66 8.53
C LEU A 16 1.18 -12.73 8.00
N ASP A 17 0.83 -13.40 6.92
CA ASP A 17 1.74 -14.38 6.31
C ASP A 17 2.83 -13.67 5.48
N LEU A 18 4.09 -14.04 5.69
CA LEU A 18 5.26 -13.39 5.05
C LEU A 18 5.29 -13.63 3.53
N LYS A 19 4.76 -14.78 3.10
CA LYS A 19 4.68 -15.20 1.70
C LYS A 19 3.38 -15.98 1.47
N SER A 20 2.81 -15.89 0.27
CA SER A 20 1.65 -16.70 -0.12
C SER A 20 1.98 -18.17 0.15
N PHE A 21 1.18 -18.82 1.01
CA PHE A 21 1.34 -20.21 1.46
C PHE A 21 2.53 -20.51 2.40
N SER A 22 3.25 -19.52 2.93
CA SER A 22 4.25 -19.76 3.98
C SER A 22 3.61 -19.83 5.38
N SER A 23 4.11 -20.75 6.23
CA SER A 23 3.74 -20.83 7.64
C SER A 23 4.39 -19.71 8.49
N GLU A 24 5.28 -18.92 7.88
CA GLU A 24 5.93 -17.81 8.56
C GLU A 24 4.99 -16.63 8.70
N ARG A 25 4.66 -16.33 9.95
CA ARG A 25 3.73 -15.29 10.35
C ARG A 25 4.51 -14.12 10.96
N VAL A 26 4.18 -12.93 10.50
CA VAL A 26 4.65 -11.65 11.03
C VAL A 26 3.51 -11.07 11.83
N LEU A 27 3.77 -10.82 13.10
CA LEU A 27 2.86 -10.03 13.93
C LEU A 27 3.19 -8.55 13.72
N GLY A 28 2.26 -7.81 13.15
CA GLY A 28 2.51 -6.42 12.80
C GLY A 28 1.25 -5.59 12.56
N ILE A 29 1.51 -4.29 12.52
CA ILE A 29 0.56 -3.24 12.17
C ILE A 29 0.79 -2.94 10.69
N LEU A 30 -0.21 -3.22 9.87
CA LEU A 30 -0.29 -2.73 8.50
C LEU A 30 -1.09 -1.43 8.51
N GLY A 31 -0.49 -0.37 7.99
CA GLY A 31 -1.10 0.95 7.83
C GLY A 31 -1.13 1.32 6.35
N ILE A 32 -2.28 1.77 5.87
CA ILE A 32 -2.38 2.40 4.57
C ILE A 32 -2.73 3.85 4.77
N HIS A 33 -1.99 4.67 4.05
CA HIS A 33 -2.19 6.08 4.00
C HIS A 33 -2.56 6.47 2.55
N ILE A 34 -3.81 6.85 2.22
CA ILE A 34 -4.20 7.40 0.90
C ILE A 34 -4.16 8.95 0.85
N GLY A 35 -3.35 9.49 -0.05
CA GLY A 35 -3.33 10.91 -0.43
C GLY A 35 -3.93 11.16 -1.82
N LEU A 36 -3.80 12.39 -2.32
CA LEU A 36 -4.46 12.84 -3.56
C LEU A 36 -3.99 12.12 -4.85
N SER A 37 -2.69 11.87 -4.96
CA SER A 37 -2.05 11.25 -6.14
C SER A 37 -1.20 10.02 -5.78
N CYS A 38 -1.04 9.74 -4.50
CA CYS A 38 -0.22 8.63 -4.00
C CYS A 38 -0.86 7.99 -2.76
N ALA A 39 -0.54 6.72 -2.52
CA ALA A 39 -0.70 6.09 -1.22
C ALA A 39 0.65 5.70 -0.64
N ASN A 40 0.73 5.74 0.68
CA ASN A 40 1.86 5.33 1.47
C ASN A 40 1.45 4.11 2.30
N ILE A 41 2.13 2.99 2.12
CA ILE A 41 1.85 1.75 2.84
C ILE A 41 2.98 1.52 3.82
N THR A 42 2.62 1.38 5.09
CA THR A 42 3.54 1.11 6.18
C THR A 42 3.25 -0.27 6.74
N LEU A 43 4.28 -1.10 6.89
CA LEU A 43 4.18 -2.36 7.64
C LEU A 43 5.23 -2.32 8.73
N GLN A 44 4.76 -2.36 9.98
CA GLN A 44 5.62 -2.39 11.17
C GLN A 44 5.32 -3.68 11.91
N GLY A 45 6.27 -4.59 11.99
CA GLY A 45 6.07 -5.86 12.68
C GLY A 45 7.33 -6.40 13.31
N SER A 46 7.13 -7.23 14.32
CA SER A 46 8.19 -8.06 14.89
C SER A 46 7.91 -9.50 14.49
N THR A 47 8.91 -10.17 13.92
CA THR A 47 8.82 -11.61 13.67
C THR A 47 8.95 -12.34 15.00
N GLU A 48 8.02 -13.26 15.30
CA GLU A 48 8.07 -14.06 16.53
C GLU A 48 9.38 -14.84 16.69
N LYS A 49 10.07 -15.12 15.57
CA LYS A 49 11.25 -15.98 15.53
C LYS A 49 12.56 -15.28 15.89
N ASN A 50 12.66 -13.96 15.71
CA ASN A 50 13.90 -13.19 15.93
C ASN A 50 13.55 -11.82 16.52
N SER A 51 13.77 -11.67 17.82
CA SER A 51 13.56 -10.42 18.58
C SER A 51 14.35 -9.20 18.07
N HIS A 52 15.34 -9.39 17.20
CA HIS A 52 16.27 -8.35 16.75
C HIS A 52 15.87 -7.65 15.43
N GLU A 53 14.94 -8.21 14.66
CA GLU A 53 14.56 -7.64 13.36
C GLU A 53 13.20 -6.96 13.46
N PHE A 54 13.20 -5.70 13.92
CA PHE A 54 12.06 -4.81 13.72
C PHE A 54 11.95 -4.50 12.24
N MET A 55 10.97 -5.13 11.60
CA MET A 55 10.76 -5.01 10.16
C MET A 55 9.83 -3.83 9.90
N ASN A 56 10.41 -2.72 9.41
CA ASN A 56 9.67 -1.53 9.02
C ASN A 56 9.78 -1.33 7.50
N TYR A 57 8.68 -1.59 6.80
CA TYR A 57 8.55 -1.27 5.39
C TYR A 57 7.70 -0.03 5.21
N ASN A 58 8.17 0.87 4.35
CA ASN A 58 7.46 2.08 3.96
C ASN A 58 7.51 2.21 2.44
N GLU A 59 6.48 1.69 1.76
CA GLU A 59 6.38 1.74 0.30
C GLU A 59 5.40 2.83 -0.13
N ARG A 60 5.82 3.65 -1.08
CA ARG A 60 4.98 4.72 -1.63
C ARG A 60 4.61 4.39 -3.07
N ILE A 61 3.32 4.44 -3.34
CA ILE A 61 2.73 4.08 -4.63
C ILE A 61 2.06 5.31 -5.23
N TYR A 62 2.44 5.63 -6.46
CA TYR A 62 1.81 6.70 -7.23
C TYR A 62 0.69 6.13 -8.10
N PHE A 63 -0.40 6.89 -8.20
CA PHE A 63 -1.62 6.49 -8.93
C PHE A 63 -1.89 7.36 -10.16
N THR A 64 -0.87 8.06 -10.66
CA THR A 64 -1.03 9.05 -11.74
C THR A 64 -1.64 8.43 -13.01
N ASP A 65 -1.30 7.17 -13.33
CA ASP A 65 -1.86 6.44 -14.46
C ASP A 65 -2.09 4.94 -14.12
N VAL A 66 -3.08 4.31 -14.77
CA VAL A 66 -3.38 2.88 -14.61
C VAL A 66 -2.18 2.01 -14.97
N LYS A 67 -1.38 2.44 -15.96
CA LYS A 67 -0.15 1.73 -16.34
C LYS A 67 0.93 1.84 -15.26
N THR A 68 0.99 2.98 -14.57
CA THR A 68 2.01 3.22 -13.52
C THR A 68 1.76 2.34 -12.30
N ILE A 69 0.50 2.15 -11.89
CA ILE A 69 0.20 1.29 -10.74
C ILE A 69 0.51 -0.18 -11.02
N HIS A 70 0.24 -0.66 -12.24
CA HIS A 70 0.60 -2.02 -12.63
C HIS A 70 2.13 -2.22 -12.67
N ARG A 71 2.87 -1.20 -13.13
CA ARG A 71 4.34 -1.24 -13.07
C ARG A 71 4.85 -1.28 -11.64
N ASN A 72 4.30 -0.45 -10.74
CA ASN A 72 4.64 -0.48 -9.32
C ASN A 72 4.36 -1.85 -8.68
N LEU A 73 3.28 -2.54 -9.10
CA LEU A 73 2.97 -3.90 -8.66
C LEU A 73 4.03 -4.90 -9.14
N LEU A 74 4.41 -4.86 -10.42
CA LEU A 74 5.47 -5.71 -10.98
C LEU A 74 6.82 -5.47 -10.31
N ASP A 75 7.17 -4.20 -10.09
CA ASP A 75 8.39 -3.82 -9.39
C ASP A 75 8.38 -4.33 -7.95
N SER A 76 7.22 -4.32 -7.29
CA SER A 76 7.06 -4.84 -5.93
C SER A 76 7.20 -6.35 -5.84
N LEU A 77 6.69 -7.07 -6.86
CA LEU A 77 6.88 -8.51 -7.01
C LEU A 77 8.35 -8.85 -7.26
N HIS A 78 9.06 -8.08 -8.09
CA HIS A 78 10.48 -8.27 -8.35
C HIS A 78 11.37 -8.00 -7.12
N LYS A 79 11.02 -7.00 -6.30
CA LYS A 79 11.72 -6.70 -5.05
C LYS A 79 11.57 -7.80 -3.99
N GLY A 80 10.53 -8.64 -4.09
CA GLY A 80 10.25 -9.66 -3.09
C GLY A 80 9.70 -9.08 -1.77
N LEU A 81 8.87 -8.04 -1.85
CA LEU A 81 8.19 -7.47 -0.69
C LEU A 81 7.32 -8.51 0.04
N PRO A 82 7.08 -8.35 1.36
CA PRO A 82 6.21 -9.25 2.09
C PRO A 82 4.80 -9.21 1.48
N TYR A 83 4.18 -10.39 1.41
CA TYR A 83 2.90 -10.60 0.74
C TYR A 83 1.79 -9.58 1.12
N PRO A 84 1.62 -9.16 2.39
CA PRO A 84 0.57 -8.21 2.77
C PRO A 84 0.67 -6.87 2.05
N ILE A 85 1.89 -6.37 1.82
CA ILE A 85 2.09 -5.12 1.10
C ILE A 85 1.65 -5.31 -0.34
N ILE A 86 2.13 -6.38 -0.99
CA ILE A 86 1.80 -6.71 -2.39
C ILE A 86 0.28 -6.85 -2.57
N THR A 87 -0.40 -7.53 -1.66
CA THR A 87 -1.86 -7.70 -1.70
C THR A 87 -2.58 -6.34 -1.67
N VAL A 88 -2.14 -5.40 -0.83
CA VAL A 88 -2.71 -4.04 -0.82
C VAL A 88 -2.46 -3.32 -2.16
N ILE A 89 -1.27 -3.45 -2.75
CA ILE A 89 -0.98 -2.88 -4.09
C ILE A 89 -1.90 -3.50 -5.14
N GLU A 90 -2.07 -4.82 -5.10
CA GLU A 90 -2.92 -5.56 -6.02
C GLU A 90 -4.39 -5.11 -5.90
N TYR A 91 -4.89 -4.93 -4.67
CA TYR A 91 -6.23 -4.38 -4.44
C TYR A 91 -6.40 -2.95 -4.98
N LEU A 92 -5.37 -2.11 -4.90
CA LEU A 92 -5.40 -0.75 -5.46
C LEU A 92 -5.27 -0.75 -7.00
N ALA A 93 -4.54 -1.71 -7.55
CA ALA A 93 -4.32 -1.87 -9.00
C ALA A 93 -5.51 -2.49 -9.70
N ALA A 94 -6.08 -3.55 -9.12
CA ALA A 94 -7.29 -4.16 -9.57
C ALA A 94 -8.45 -3.21 -9.25
N GLU A 95 -9.01 -2.55 -10.26
CA GLU A 95 -10.32 -1.87 -10.16
C GLU A 95 -11.47 -2.89 -9.95
N LYS A 96 -11.20 -3.99 -9.25
CA LYS A 96 -11.92 -5.25 -9.32
C LYS A 96 -12.37 -5.65 -7.91
N ALA A 97 -13.30 -4.87 -7.34
CA ALA A 97 -14.10 -5.25 -6.16
C ALA A 97 -15.23 -4.24 -5.87
N GLY A 98 -15.85 -3.64 -6.88
CA GLY A 98 -16.84 -2.57 -6.66
C GLY A 98 -16.23 -1.21 -6.26
N PHE A 99 -14.91 -1.11 -6.16
CA PHE A 99 -14.16 0.13 -5.95
C PHE A 99 -14.03 0.97 -7.24
N ILE A 100 -15.17 1.26 -7.88
CA ILE A 100 -15.25 2.13 -9.08
C ILE A 100 -14.66 3.52 -8.84
N TRP A 101 -14.57 3.93 -7.57
CA TRP A 101 -14.00 5.21 -7.18
C TRP A 101 -12.48 5.25 -7.32
N GLY A 102 -11.76 4.14 -7.47
CA GLY A 102 -10.30 4.19 -7.67
C GLY A 102 -9.91 5.08 -8.87
N ARG A 103 -10.61 4.94 -10.00
CA ARG A 103 -10.41 5.80 -11.18
C ARG A 103 -10.92 7.23 -10.96
N ALA A 104 -12.10 7.39 -10.38
CA ALA A 104 -12.68 8.71 -10.12
C ALA A 104 -11.83 9.52 -9.13
N TYR A 105 -11.26 8.86 -8.12
CA TYR A 105 -10.38 9.42 -7.11
C TYR A 105 -9.06 9.89 -7.72
N ARG A 106 -8.45 9.09 -8.62
CA ARG A 106 -7.26 9.53 -9.39
C ARG A 106 -7.55 10.80 -10.21
N LEU A 107 -8.70 10.81 -10.89
CA LEU A 107 -9.11 11.94 -11.72
C LEU A 107 -9.38 13.20 -10.87
N ALA A 108 -10.11 13.04 -9.76
CA ALA A 108 -10.36 14.12 -8.81
C ALA A 108 -9.06 14.64 -8.21
N GLY A 109 -8.11 13.75 -7.92
CA GLY A 109 -6.80 14.13 -7.43
C GLY A 109 -5.99 14.93 -8.43
N TYR A 110 -5.98 14.52 -9.69
CA TYR A 110 -5.37 15.29 -10.78
C TYR A 110 -5.96 16.70 -10.86
N TYR A 111 -7.29 16.84 -10.96
CA TYR A 111 -7.92 18.17 -11.04
C TYR A 111 -7.72 19.02 -9.78
N THR A 112 -7.74 18.40 -8.60
CA THR A 112 -7.52 19.11 -7.33
C THR A 112 -6.09 19.65 -7.26
N ASP A 113 -5.10 18.92 -7.77
CA ASP A 113 -3.71 19.37 -7.86
C ASP A 113 -3.57 20.61 -8.76
N PHE A 114 -4.30 20.67 -9.89
CA PHE A 114 -4.35 21.89 -10.72
C PHE A 114 -5.07 23.06 -10.04
N LEU A 115 -6.07 22.81 -9.21
CA LEU A 115 -6.85 23.85 -8.53
C LEU A 115 -6.14 24.46 -7.32
N LEU A 116 -5.18 23.74 -6.72
CA LEU A 116 -4.46 24.18 -5.52
C LEU A 116 -3.25 25.08 -5.86
N TRP A 117 -2.89 25.18 -7.14
CA TRP A 117 -1.86 26.08 -7.66
C TRP A 117 -2.40 27.51 -7.86
#